data_AF-A0A150PRQ8-F1
#
_entry.id   AF-A0A150PRQ8-F1
#
_cell.length_a   1.000
_cell.length_b   1.000
_cell.length_c   1.000
_cell.angle_alpha   90.00
_cell.angle_beta   90.00
_cell.angle_gamma   90.00
#
_symmetry.space_group_name_H-M   'P 1'
#
loop_
_entity.id
_entity.type
_entity.pdbx_description
1 polymer ?
#
loop_
_entity_poly.entity_id
_entity_poly.type
_entity_poly.pdbx_seq_one_letter_code
_entity_poly.pdbx_strand_id
1 'polypeptide(L)'
;MRPLVALAYYPLWAVVVTVAVTALRLGRNVGRGLVALCFFLAFWVTGLILLETESTLRLAEHVLPSGMILAAGLAHAYADVAGASRRPVAAAYAVSAAVALLGAVSPRLLYGPAARSPGPLFFPLAVVMGVAAIAIGVHLARAALAARGLQQRRLAALFFGSVLATLGGGFVVVLRVTGLGDVLVAAPLLLAAILLVAYAVLSSELGRSRRVVMQGLAYAALTALLSTFGLIALFKLLPSLSPGGGASLPWLAFVVFLAALPLDPVRLLVVEHLGRRLFDRPIGVRDLADEVERVEARADQAERLAELGRLASAVAHEIRNPLGVIAAQAKLLERQGARPETVASLRAQVDRARRFLDDLLRYSRPRPLEVSEVDVLATLRLAATHVRQIVGEGAPPIEIAPGAGGPLFIEADRGAFLDAATALLQNAAIALDGSAAGRIRVTVA
;
A
#
# COMPACT_ATOMS: atom_id res chain seq x y z
N MET A 1 38.31 0.76 3.29
CA MET A 1 37.13 0.64 4.19
C MET A 1 35.81 1.13 3.59
N ARG A 2 35.78 2.11 2.68
CA ARG A 2 34.53 2.67 2.11
C ARG A 2 33.59 1.71 1.34
N PRO A 3 34.07 0.85 0.42
CA PRO A 3 33.18 -0.11 -0.25
C PRO A 3 32.52 -1.11 0.72
N LEU A 4 33.05 -1.25 1.93
CA LEU A 4 32.53 -2.13 2.97
C LEU A 4 31.29 -1.55 3.66
N VAL A 5 31.19 -0.22 3.70
CA VAL A 5 30.02 0.50 4.25
C VAL A 5 28.83 0.37 3.29
N ALA A 6 29.08 0.42 1.98
CA ALA A 6 28.06 0.17 0.97
C ALA A 6 27.39 -1.20 1.18
N LEU A 7 28.18 -2.24 1.46
CA LEU A 7 27.70 -3.60 1.69
C LEU A 7 26.74 -3.72 2.89
N ALA A 8 26.87 -2.86 3.92
CA ALA A 8 25.97 -2.84 5.07
C ALA A 8 24.54 -2.38 4.72
N TYR A 9 24.35 -1.65 3.62
CA TYR A 9 23.05 -1.15 3.17
C TYR A 9 22.34 -2.08 2.19
N TYR A 10 23.03 -3.01 1.52
CA TYR A 10 22.37 -3.95 0.59
C TYR A 10 21.27 -4.79 1.25
N PRO A 11 21.45 -5.31 2.48
CA PRO A 11 20.36 -6.01 3.15
C PRO A 11 19.15 -5.11 3.45
N LEU A 12 19.39 -3.84 3.84
CA LEU A 12 18.31 -2.86 4.03
C LEU A 12 17.58 -2.58 2.70
N TRP A 13 18.35 -2.42 1.63
CA TRP A 13 17.84 -2.19 0.29
C TRP A 13 16.96 -3.37 -0.17
N ALA A 14 17.40 -4.61 0.05
CA ALA A 14 16.61 -5.80 -0.27
C ALA A 14 15.28 -5.84 0.51
N VAL A 15 15.31 -5.50 1.80
CA VAL A 15 14.10 -5.45 2.63
C VAL A 15 13.14 -4.38 2.12
N VAL A 16 13.62 -3.15 1.86
CA VAL A 16 12.74 -2.06 1.42
C VAL A 16 12.18 -2.28 0.01
N VAL A 17 12.96 -2.88 -0.90
CA VAL A 17 12.46 -3.30 -2.23
C VAL A 17 11.37 -4.36 -2.09
N THR A 18 11.58 -5.35 -1.21
CA THR A 18 10.56 -6.37 -0.92
C THR A 18 9.27 -5.74 -0.39
N VAL A 19 9.39 -4.76 0.51
CA VAL A 19 8.24 -4.00 1.03
C VAL A 19 7.56 -3.21 -0.07
N ALA A 20 8.31 -2.53 -0.94
CA ALA A 20 7.76 -1.74 -2.05
C ALA A 20 7.00 -2.62 -3.05
N VAL A 21 7.57 -3.76 -3.44
CA VAL A 21 6.91 -4.75 -4.32
C VAL A 21 5.67 -5.33 -3.64
N THR A 22 5.74 -5.62 -2.35
CA THR A 22 4.59 -6.10 -1.58
C THR A 22 3.48 -5.04 -1.53
N ALA A 23 3.82 -3.79 -1.24
CA ALA A 23 2.87 -2.68 -1.23
C ALA A 23 2.22 -2.49 -2.61
N LEU A 24 3.00 -2.59 -3.69
CA LEU A 24 2.49 -2.52 -5.07
C LEU A 24 1.51 -3.65 -5.37
N ARG A 25 1.84 -4.88 -4.99
CA ARG A 25 1.00 -6.07 -5.18
C ARG A 25 -0.33 -5.94 -4.44
N LEU A 26 -0.31 -5.40 -3.23
CA LEU A 26 -1.51 -5.16 -2.42
C LEU A 26 -2.37 -4.00 -2.99
N GLY A 27 -1.80 -3.16 -3.85
CA GLY A 27 -2.52 -2.19 -4.67
C GLY A 27 -3.42 -1.26 -3.86
N ARG A 28 -4.73 -1.31 -4.13
CA ARG A 28 -5.73 -0.41 -3.53
C ARG A 28 -5.88 -0.61 -2.01
N ASN A 29 -5.61 -1.80 -1.48
CA ASN A 29 -5.80 -2.11 -0.05
C ASN A 29 -4.83 -1.34 0.86
N VAL A 30 -3.70 -0.89 0.31
CA VAL A 30 -2.64 -0.21 1.07
C VAL A 30 -2.73 1.31 0.97
N GLY A 31 -3.28 1.83 -0.13
CA GLY A 31 -3.28 3.26 -0.45
C GLY A 31 -2.07 3.66 -1.30
N ARG A 32 -2.27 4.56 -2.27
CA ARG A 32 -1.24 4.97 -3.24
C ARG A 32 -0.07 5.70 -2.58
N GLY A 33 -0.34 6.41 -1.48
CA GLY A 33 0.68 7.12 -0.72
C GLY A 33 1.69 6.20 -0.04
N LEU A 34 1.23 5.10 0.55
CA LEU A 34 2.10 4.10 1.17
C LEU A 34 2.97 3.39 0.12
N VAL A 35 2.40 3.06 -1.05
CA VAL A 35 3.18 2.52 -2.17
C VAL A 35 4.28 3.50 -2.58
N ALA A 36 3.91 4.77 -2.82
CA ALA A 36 4.87 5.81 -3.20
C ALA A 36 6.00 5.97 -2.16
N LEU A 37 5.64 6.03 -0.87
CA LEU A 37 6.62 6.11 0.23
C LEU A 37 7.65 4.97 0.19
N CYS A 38 7.20 3.72 -0.04
CA CYS A 38 8.11 2.57 -0.09
C CYS A 38 9.09 2.66 -1.28
N PHE A 39 8.61 3.07 -2.45
CA PHE A 39 9.47 3.26 -3.62
C PHE A 39 10.49 4.39 -3.42
N PHE A 40 10.06 5.53 -2.87
CA PHE A 40 11.00 6.61 -2.55
C PHE A 40 12.02 6.20 -1.49
N LEU A 41 11.64 5.34 -0.54
CA LEU A 41 12.57 4.81 0.47
C LEU A 41 13.60 3.87 -0.15
N ALA A 42 13.18 2.98 -1.05
CA ALA A 42 14.09 2.13 -1.82
C ALA A 42 15.05 2.95 -2.70
N PHE A 43 14.53 3.95 -3.40
CA PHE A 43 15.33 4.83 -4.24
C PHE A 43 16.37 5.60 -3.41
N TRP A 44 15.96 6.11 -2.26
CA TRP A 44 16.85 6.87 -1.39
C TRP A 44 17.93 6.00 -0.72
N VAL A 45 17.61 4.78 -0.27
CA VAL A 45 18.61 3.82 0.22
C VAL A 45 19.62 3.47 -0.88
N THR A 46 19.19 3.41 -2.14
CA THR A 46 20.11 3.26 -3.28
C THR A 46 21.08 4.43 -3.35
N GLY A 47 20.61 5.67 -3.16
CA GLY A 47 21.46 6.87 -3.08
C GLY A 47 22.54 6.77 -2.00
N LEU A 48 22.22 6.21 -0.83
CA LEU A 48 23.21 5.96 0.23
C LEU A 48 24.28 4.94 -0.20
N ILE A 49 23.89 3.84 -0.86
CA ILE A 49 24.83 2.84 -1.38
C ILE A 49 25.81 3.48 -2.37
N LEU A 50 25.29 4.30 -3.30
CA LEU A 50 26.09 5.00 -4.30
C LEU A 50 27.07 5.99 -3.66
N LEU A 51 26.71 6.59 -2.52
CA LEU A 51 27.53 7.56 -1.80
C LEU A 51 28.77 6.92 -1.14
N GLU A 52 28.73 5.62 -0.88
CA GLU A 52 29.81 4.87 -0.23
C GLU A 52 30.78 4.21 -1.22
N THR A 53 30.51 4.31 -2.52
CA THR A 53 31.33 3.74 -3.57
C THR A 53 32.01 4.84 -4.39
N GLU A 54 33.35 4.84 -4.45
CA GLU A 54 34.12 5.93 -5.06
C GLU A 54 33.86 6.11 -6.57
N SER A 55 33.56 5.03 -7.29
CA SER A 55 33.24 5.09 -8.72
C SER A 55 31.86 5.71 -9.02
N THR A 56 30.92 5.65 -8.08
CA THR A 56 29.54 6.15 -8.25
C THR A 56 29.30 7.47 -7.55
N LEU A 57 30.33 8.06 -6.97
CA LEU A 57 30.20 9.17 -6.03
C LEU A 57 29.65 10.44 -6.69
N ARG A 58 30.02 10.69 -7.95
CA ARG A 58 29.44 11.77 -8.77
C ARG A 58 27.94 11.57 -9.03
N LEU A 59 27.52 10.34 -9.27
CA LEU A 59 26.10 10.01 -9.47
C LEU A 59 25.32 10.19 -8.16
N ALA A 60 25.91 9.78 -7.04
CA ALA A 60 25.32 9.91 -5.71
C ALA A 60 24.99 11.36 -5.36
N GLU A 61 25.86 12.32 -5.69
CA GLU A 61 25.61 13.76 -5.46
C GLU A 61 24.31 14.26 -6.12
N HIS A 62 23.97 13.74 -7.30
CA HIS A 62 22.78 14.13 -8.06
C HIS A 62 21.54 13.36 -7.59
N VAL A 63 21.71 12.13 -7.08
CA VAL A 63 20.62 11.26 -6.63
C VAL A 63 20.22 11.54 -5.19
N LEU A 64 21.16 11.84 -4.28
CA LEU A 64 20.89 12.04 -2.86
C LEU A 64 19.79 13.08 -2.55
N PRO A 65 19.70 14.23 -3.25
CA PRO A 65 18.62 15.20 -3.09
C PRO A 65 17.21 14.66 -3.32
N SER A 66 17.06 13.59 -4.12
CA SER A 66 15.76 12.95 -4.35
C SER A 66 15.14 12.38 -3.07
N GLY A 67 15.94 12.17 -2.03
CA GLY A 67 15.45 11.80 -0.70
C GLY A 67 14.43 12.78 -0.13
N MET A 68 14.44 14.03 -0.57
CA MET A 68 13.45 15.04 -0.13
C MET A 68 12.02 14.69 -0.58
N ILE A 69 11.86 13.84 -1.61
CA ILE A 69 10.56 13.32 -2.06
C ILE A 69 9.95 12.35 -1.04
N LEU A 70 10.74 11.76 -0.14
CA LEU A 70 10.24 10.94 0.96
C LEU A 70 9.25 11.69 1.85
N ALA A 71 9.49 12.99 2.10
CA ALA A 71 8.58 13.80 2.90
C ALA A 71 7.19 13.92 2.24
N ALA A 72 7.15 14.07 0.91
CA ALA A 72 5.91 14.07 0.14
C ALA A 72 5.24 12.69 0.12
N GLY A 73 6.03 11.61 -0.01
CA GLY A 73 5.56 10.24 0.13
C GLY A 73 4.91 9.97 1.49
N LEU A 74 5.54 10.45 2.58
CA LEU A 74 5.02 10.33 3.93
C LEU A 74 3.72 11.14 4.12
N ALA A 75 3.66 12.37 3.62
CA ALA A 75 2.46 13.18 3.66
C ALA A 75 1.29 12.52 2.89
N HIS A 76 1.58 11.90 1.74
CA HIS A 76 0.60 11.15 0.97
C HIS A 76 0.13 9.88 1.72
N ALA A 77 1.06 9.12 2.30
CA ALA A 77 0.75 7.95 3.11
C ALA A 77 -0.13 8.32 4.32
N TYR A 78 0.20 9.42 5.01
CA TYR A 78 -0.62 9.97 6.07
C TYR A 78 -2.03 10.33 5.59
N ALA A 79 -2.14 11.06 4.47
CA ALA A 79 -3.45 11.47 3.95
C ALA A 79 -4.34 10.27 3.60
N ASP A 80 -3.77 9.22 3.00
CA ASP A 80 -4.51 7.99 2.69
C ASP A 80 -4.93 7.23 3.96
N VAL A 81 -4.08 7.13 4.99
CA VAL A 81 -4.40 6.39 6.23
C VAL A 81 -5.33 7.17 7.17
N ALA A 82 -5.18 8.49 7.23
CA ALA A 82 -5.98 9.36 8.10
C ALA A 82 -7.27 9.88 7.44
N GLY A 83 -7.49 9.61 6.15
CA GLY A 83 -8.61 10.21 5.39
C GLY A 83 -8.51 11.73 5.26
N ALA A 84 -7.29 12.28 5.30
CA ALA A 84 -7.07 13.73 5.30
C ALA A 84 -7.08 14.34 3.88
N SER A 85 -7.19 15.66 3.81
CA SER A 85 -7.21 16.40 2.52
C SER A 85 -5.95 16.14 1.69
N ARG A 86 -6.14 15.96 0.37
CA ARG A 86 -5.06 15.78 -0.61
C ARG A 86 -4.40 17.07 -1.09
N ARG A 87 -4.99 18.24 -0.78
CA ARG A 87 -4.40 19.55 -1.15
C ARG A 87 -2.97 19.75 -0.61
N PRO A 88 -2.68 19.53 0.69
CA PRO A 88 -1.30 19.64 1.20
C PRO A 88 -0.33 18.62 0.59
N VAL A 89 -0.84 17.47 0.14
CA VAL A 89 -0.03 16.43 -0.50
C VAL A 89 0.52 16.92 -1.84
N ALA A 90 -0.30 17.57 -2.67
CA ALA A 90 0.14 18.14 -3.94
C ALA A 90 1.22 19.21 -3.75
N ALA A 91 1.06 20.08 -2.75
CA ALA A 91 2.06 21.09 -2.40
C ALA A 91 3.37 20.44 -1.93
N ALA A 92 3.30 19.40 -1.09
CA ALA A 92 4.48 18.66 -0.64
C ALA A 92 5.24 18.03 -1.82
N TYR A 93 4.54 17.40 -2.77
CA TYR A 93 5.17 16.87 -3.98
C TYR A 93 5.83 17.96 -4.82
N ALA A 94 5.17 19.09 -5.03
CA ALA A 94 5.71 20.20 -5.82
C ALA A 94 7.02 20.75 -5.19
N VAL A 95 7.01 21.01 -3.88
CA VAL A 95 8.19 21.52 -3.16
C VAL A 95 9.32 20.49 -3.16
N SER A 96 9.04 19.24 -2.77
CA SER A 96 10.07 18.19 -2.73
C SER A 96 10.63 17.87 -4.12
N ALA A 97 9.82 17.90 -5.17
CA ALA A 97 10.27 17.69 -6.55
C ALA A 97 11.14 18.86 -7.04
N ALA A 98 10.78 20.11 -6.74
CA ALA A 98 11.60 21.27 -7.09
C ALA A 98 12.98 21.20 -6.42
N VAL A 99 13.03 20.82 -5.15
CA VAL A 99 14.28 20.63 -4.40
C VAL A 99 15.11 19.47 -4.95
N ALA A 100 14.47 18.33 -5.25
CA ALA A 100 15.13 17.18 -5.85
C ALA A 100 15.70 17.52 -7.23
N LEU A 101 14.95 18.26 -8.06
CA LEU A 101 15.40 18.71 -9.39
C LEU A 101 16.56 19.70 -9.28
N LEU A 102 16.51 20.65 -8.34
CA LEU A 102 17.60 21.57 -8.07
C LEU A 102 18.89 20.82 -7.72
N GLY A 103 18.77 19.80 -6.86
CA GLY A 103 19.90 18.96 -6.49
C GLY A 103 20.39 18.04 -7.60
N ALA A 104 19.50 17.58 -8.47
CA ALA A 104 19.85 16.75 -9.63
C ALA A 104 20.52 17.55 -10.74
N VAL A 105 20.20 18.84 -10.93
CA VAL A 105 20.81 19.70 -11.95
C VAL A 105 22.08 20.37 -11.42
N SER A 106 22.02 20.85 -10.17
CA SER A 106 23.05 21.67 -9.55
C SER A 106 23.38 21.17 -8.14
N PRO A 107 23.94 19.95 -8.00
CA PRO A 107 24.21 19.35 -6.69
C PRO A 107 25.13 20.21 -5.81
N ARG A 108 26.00 21.02 -6.43
CA ARG A 108 26.93 21.94 -5.74
C ARG A 108 26.25 22.98 -4.86
N LEU A 109 24.98 23.31 -5.12
CA LEU A 109 24.22 24.21 -4.26
C LEU A 109 23.85 23.56 -2.92
N LEU A 110 23.71 22.23 -2.90
CA LEU A 110 23.30 21.45 -1.72
C LEU A 110 24.50 20.77 -1.05
N TYR A 111 25.43 20.24 -1.83
CA TYR A 111 26.54 19.44 -1.37
C TYR A 111 27.82 19.93 -2.03
N GLY A 112 28.88 20.10 -1.25
CA GLY A 112 30.24 20.17 -1.79
C GLY A 112 30.69 18.81 -2.34
N PRO A 113 31.91 18.73 -2.91
CA PRO A 113 32.42 17.49 -3.51
C PRO A 113 32.29 16.31 -2.54
N ALA A 114 31.77 15.20 -3.06
CA ALA A 114 31.51 13.98 -2.33
C ALA A 114 30.49 14.07 -1.19
N ALA A 115 29.68 15.13 -1.14
CA ALA A 115 28.82 15.47 0.00
C ALA A 115 29.58 15.50 1.33
N ARG A 116 30.82 16.01 1.31
CA ARG A 116 31.69 16.16 2.50
C ARG A 116 31.80 17.57 3.04
N SER A 117 31.16 18.51 2.37
CA SER A 117 31.04 19.88 2.84
C SER A 117 29.66 20.41 2.46
N PRO A 118 29.09 21.32 3.24
CA PRO A 118 27.77 21.87 2.95
C PRO A 118 27.87 22.84 1.76
N GLY A 119 26.92 22.72 0.83
CA GLY A 119 26.69 23.77 -0.17
C GLY A 119 26.00 24.99 0.45
N PRO A 120 25.92 26.12 -0.28
CA PRO A 120 25.33 27.37 0.23
C PRO A 120 23.86 27.23 0.64
N LEU A 121 23.09 26.32 0.01
CA LEU A 121 21.68 26.10 0.31
C LEU A 121 21.44 24.91 1.26
N PHE A 122 22.48 24.21 1.70
CA PHE A 122 22.33 23.00 2.51
C PHE A 122 21.59 23.25 3.83
N PHE A 123 22.11 24.16 4.67
CA PHE A 123 21.53 24.44 5.98
C PHE A 123 20.15 25.11 5.89
N PRO A 124 19.93 26.15 5.04
CA PRO A 124 18.60 26.71 4.87
C PRO A 124 17.56 25.64 4.51
N LEU A 125 17.90 24.75 3.58
CA LEU A 125 17.01 23.67 3.18
C LEU A 125 16.83 22.63 4.28
N ALA A 126 17.89 22.24 4.98
CA ALA A 126 17.82 21.30 6.10
C ALA A 126 16.92 21.81 7.22
N VAL A 127 16.94 23.12 7.53
CA VAL A 127 16.04 23.75 8.51
C VAL A 127 14.60 23.68 8.01
N VAL A 128 14.33 24.07 6.77
CA VAL A 128 12.97 24.01 6.18
C VAL A 128 12.42 22.57 6.20
N MET A 129 13.24 21.60 5.81
CA MET A 129 12.88 20.18 5.82
C MET A 129 12.69 19.64 7.25
N GLY A 130 13.52 20.06 8.20
CA GLY A 130 13.37 19.70 9.62
C GLY A 130 12.07 20.23 10.22
N VAL A 131 11.74 21.50 9.96
CA VAL A 131 10.46 22.11 10.37
C VAL A 131 9.27 21.39 9.74
N ALA A 132 9.35 21.09 8.43
CA ALA A 132 8.31 20.34 7.74
C ALA A 132 8.14 18.93 8.31
N ALA A 133 9.23 18.22 8.60
CA ALA A 133 9.20 16.89 9.22
C ALA A 133 8.57 16.93 10.63
N ILE A 134 8.90 17.94 11.44
CA ILE A 134 8.28 18.13 12.76
C ILE A 134 6.77 18.42 12.60
N ALA A 135 6.39 19.31 11.69
CA ALA A 135 4.98 19.64 11.46
C ALA A 135 4.17 18.40 11.03
N ILE A 136 4.68 17.63 10.06
CA ILE A 136 4.10 16.35 9.63
C ILE A 136 4.03 15.37 10.81
N GLY A 137 5.10 15.26 11.60
CA GLY A 137 5.17 14.41 12.78
C GLY A 137 4.13 14.77 13.85
N VAL A 138 3.89 16.05 14.11
CA VAL A 138 2.85 16.52 15.04
C VAL A 138 1.46 16.15 14.54
N HIS A 139 1.18 16.30 13.24
CA HIS A 139 -0.09 15.87 12.65
C HIS A 139 -0.30 14.36 12.77
N LEU A 140 0.72 13.57 12.44
CA LEU A 140 0.71 12.12 12.58
C LEU A 140 0.49 11.68 14.03
N ALA A 141 1.18 12.30 14.98
CA ALA A 141 1.04 11.99 16.40
C ALA A 141 -0.37 12.29 16.91
N ARG A 142 -0.92 13.47 16.59
CA ARG A 142 -2.29 13.85 16.97
C ARG A 142 -3.33 12.89 16.35
N ALA A 143 -3.16 12.55 15.08
CA ALA A 143 -4.05 11.61 14.40
C ALA A 143 -3.95 10.19 15.01
N ALA A 144 -2.74 9.73 15.36
CA ALA A 144 -2.54 8.44 16.03
C ALA A 144 -3.17 8.41 17.42
N LEU A 145 -3.11 9.50 18.18
CA LEU A 145 -3.75 9.61 19.50
C LEU A 145 -5.28 9.67 19.43
N ALA A 146 -5.83 10.25 18.37
CA ALA A 146 -7.28 10.36 18.17
C ALA A 146 -7.91 9.09 17.58
N ALA A 147 -7.17 8.33 16.78
CA ALA A 147 -7.64 7.10 16.15
C ALA A 147 -7.76 5.94 17.15
N ARG A 148 -8.51 4.89 16.78
CA ARG A 148 -8.64 3.65 17.56
C ARG A 148 -8.34 2.43 16.71
N GLY A 149 -8.07 1.30 17.37
CA GLY A 149 -7.93 0.00 16.71
C GLY A 149 -6.76 -0.07 15.72
N LEU A 150 -7.03 -0.53 14.51
CA LEU A 150 -6.01 -0.75 13.47
C LEU A 150 -5.45 0.57 12.93
N GLN A 151 -6.31 1.57 12.72
CA GLN A 151 -5.92 2.88 12.19
C GLN A 151 -4.93 3.59 13.13
N GLN A 152 -5.17 3.50 14.45
CA GLN A 152 -4.21 3.99 15.47
C GLN A 152 -2.83 3.34 15.31
N ARG A 153 -2.78 2.01 15.20
CA ARG A 153 -1.51 1.28 15.06
C ARG A 153 -0.79 1.64 13.75
N ARG A 154 -1.53 1.89 12.66
CA ARG A 154 -0.97 2.32 11.37
C ARG A 154 -0.37 3.72 11.46
N LEU A 155 -1.11 4.68 12.01
CA LEU A 155 -0.65 6.04 12.18
C LEU A 155 0.52 6.13 13.16
N ALA A 156 0.50 5.35 14.25
CA ALA A 156 1.61 5.24 15.18
C ALA A 156 2.86 4.66 14.51
N ALA A 157 2.71 3.61 13.69
CA ALA A 157 3.83 3.05 12.94
C ALA A 157 4.42 4.04 11.92
N LEU A 158 3.57 4.78 11.19
CA LEU A 158 4.03 5.85 10.30
C LEU A 158 4.74 6.97 11.07
N PHE A 159 4.23 7.34 12.25
CA PHE A 159 4.84 8.35 13.12
C PHE A 159 6.24 7.91 13.58
N PHE A 160 6.34 6.79 14.29
CA PHE A 160 7.63 6.29 14.78
C PHE A 160 8.58 5.96 13.63
N GLY A 161 8.06 5.43 12.51
CA GLY A 161 8.83 5.19 11.31
C GLY A 161 9.42 6.47 10.72
N SER A 162 8.64 7.56 10.67
CA SER A 162 9.11 8.86 10.18
C SER A 162 10.20 9.48 11.06
N VAL A 163 10.07 9.35 12.39
CA VAL A 163 11.08 9.82 13.35
C VAL A 163 12.39 9.06 13.14
N LEU A 164 12.32 7.73 13.10
CA LEU A 164 13.49 6.88 12.88
C LEU A 164 14.12 7.08 11.50
N ALA A 165 13.33 7.29 10.45
CA ALA A 165 13.83 7.60 9.11
C ALA A 165 14.54 8.97 9.06
N THR A 166 13.99 9.97 9.77
CA THR A 166 14.60 11.31 9.83
C THR A 166 15.94 11.26 10.57
N LEU A 167 15.99 10.55 11.70
CA LEU A 167 17.22 10.36 12.48
C LEU A 167 18.24 9.48 11.78
N GLY A 168 17.80 8.37 11.17
CA GLY A 168 18.66 7.42 10.46
C GLY A 168 19.08 7.91 9.08
N GLY A 169 18.39 8.89 8.50
CA GLY A 169 18.67 9.36 7.15
C GLY A 169 19.07 10.82 7.05
N GLY A 170 18.11 11.74 7.15
CA GLY A 170 18.35 13.17 6.98
C GLY A 170 19.42 13.70 7.95
N PHE A 171 19.34 13.32 9.22
CA PHE A 171 20.32 13.71 10.24
C PHE A 171 21.71 13.12 9.98
N VAL A 172 21.79 11.89 9.48
CA VAL A 172 23.07 11.26 9.14
C VAL A 172 23.75 11.95 7.95
N VAL A 173 22.98 12.43 6.96
CA VAL A 173 23.53 13.27 5.88
C VAL A 173 24.11 14.56 6.46
N VAL A 174 23.47 15.18 7.45
CA VAL A 174 24.03 16.35 8.16
C VAL A 174 25.33 15.99 8.86
N LEU A 175 25.39 14.87 9.59
CA LEU A 175 26.62 14.42 10.26
C LEU A 175 27.76 14.16 9.26
N ARG A 176 27.47 13.55 8.11
CA ARG A 176 28.47 13.29 7.06
C ARG A 176 29.00 14.59 6.46
N VAL A 177 28.10 15.50 6.10
CA VAL A 177 28.42 16.78 5.45
C VAL A 177 29.20 17.71 6.40
N THR A 178 28.97 17.60 7.70
CA THR A 178 29.69 18.37 8.74
C THR A 178 30.95 17.69 9.26
N GLY A 179 31.22 16.45 8.85
CA GLY A 179 32.37 15.67 9.31
C GLY A 179 32.26 15.16 10.75
N LEU A 180 31.06 15.20 11.35
CA LEU A 180 30.82 14.83 12.76
C LEU A 180 30.48 13.35 12.98
N GLY A 181 30.25 12.57 11.93
CA GLY A 181 29.93 11.15 12.07
C GLY A 181 29.79 10.40 10.75
N ASP A 182 29.97 9.09 10.83
CA ASP A 182 29.86 8.17 9.69
C ASP A 182 28.45 7.62 9.52
N VAL A 183 28.13 7.26 8.28
CA VAL A 183 26.78 6.84 7.88
C VAL A 183 26.41 5.48 8.48
N LEU A 184 27.37 4.67 8.89
CA LEU A 184 27.16 3.36 9.55
C LEU A 184 26.17 3.40 10.71
N VAL A 185 26.07 4.51 11.45
CA VAL A 185 25.11 4.68 12.56
C VAL A 185 23.64 4.69 12.06
N ALA A 186 23.42 5.00 10.79
CA ALA A 186 22.11 5.03 10.14
C ALA A 186 21.41 3.67 10.08
N ALA A 187 22.17 2.59 9.82
CA ALA A 187 21.58 1.34 9.32
C ALA A 187 20.55 0.72 10.29
N PRO A 188 20.79 0.65 11.62
CA PRO A 188 19.78 0.13 12.54
C PRO A 188 18.50 0.99 12.59
N LEU A 189 18.65 2.32 12.56
CA LEU A 189 17.53 3.27 12.59
C LEU A 189 16.71 3.19 11.31
N LEU A 190 17.37 3.13 10.15
CA LEU A 190 16.72 2.98 8.85
C LEU A 190 16.01 1.63 8.73
N LEU A 191 16.61 0.55 9.21
CA LEU A 191 15.93 -0.74 9.22
C LEU A 191 14.68 -0.68 10.07
N ALA A 192 14.76 -0.17 11.31
CA ALA A 192 13.59 -0.03 12.17
C ALA A 192 12.49 0.84 11.52
N ALA A 193 12.87 1.92 10.83
CA ALA A 193 11.94 2.72 10.05
C ALA A 193 11.28 1.94 8.91
N ILE A 194 12.06 1.18 8.11
CA ILE A 194 11.56 0.33 7.03
C ILE A 194 10.56 -0.71 7.57
N LEU A 195 10.85 -1.34 8.72
CA LEU A 195 9.96 -2.33 9.32
C LEU A 195 8.65 -1.73 9.82
N LEU A 196 8.67 -0.49 10.34
CA LEU A 196 7.44 0.21 10.74
C LEU A 196 6.60 0.61 9.52
N VAL A 197 7.22 1.06 8.43
CA VAL A 197 6.53 1.31 7.16
C VAL A 197 5.94 0.01 6.61
N ALA A 198 6.70 -1.08 6.64
CA ALA A 198 6.24 -2.40 6.23
C ALA A 198 5.06 -2.88 7.09
N TYR A 199 5.09 -2.66 8.41
CA TYR A 199 3.94 -2.93 9.26
C TYR A 199 2.71 -2.11 8.86
N ALA A 200 2.88 -0.82 8.55
CA ALA A 200 1.80 0.04 8.10
C ALA A 200 1.19 -0.41 6.75
N VAL A 201 2.01 -1.01 5.86
CA VAL A 201 1.57 -1.67 4.62
C VAL A 201 0.79 -2.95 4.93
N LEU A 202 1.36 -3.85 5.75
CA LEU A 202 0.82 -5.20 5.97
C LEU A 202 -0.37 -5.24 6.92
N SER A 203 -0.54 -4.20 7.73
CA SER A 203 -1.65 -4.07 8.66
C SER A 203 -3.01 -3.97 7.99
N SER A 204 -3.11 -3.58 6.71
CA SER A 204 -4.39 -3.57 5.97
C SER A 204 -4.84 -4.96 5.52
N GLU A 205 -3.96 -5.96 5.53
CA GLU A 205 -4.32 -7.34 5.21
C GLU A 205 -4.89 -8.07 6.43
N LEU A 206 -5.98 -8.81 6.26
CA LEU A 206 -6.65 -9.55 7.33
C LEU A 206 -6.32 -11.05 7.24
N GLY A 207 -6.31 -11.73 8.39
CA GLY A 207 -6.25 -13.19 8.45
C GLY A 207 -4.86 -13.81 8.30
N ARG A 208 -4.77 -14.93 7.57
CA ARG A 208 -3.60 -15.83 7.53
C ARG A 208 -2.45 -15.24 6.70
N SER A 209 -2.75 -14.52 5.61
CA SER A 209 -1.78 -13.86 4.74
C SER A 209 -0.96 -12.79 5.50
N ARG A 210 -1.59 -11.99 6.36
CA ARG A 210 -0.86 -11.02 7.20
C ARG A 210 0.18 -11.68 8.11
N ARG A 211 -0.13 -12.86 8.69
CA ARG A 211 0.83 -13.57 9.55
C ARG A 211 2.04 -14.06 8.76
N VAL A 212 1.80 -14.72 7.63
CA VAL A 212 2.85 -15.25 6.75
C VAL A 212 3.77 -14.11 6.29
N VAL A 213 3.20 -12.99 5.84
CA VAL A 213 4.01 -11.87 5.34
C VAL A 213 4.74 -11.12 6.47
N MET A 214 4.10 -10.90 7.62
CA MET A 214 4.76 -10.29 8.79
C MET A 214 5.93 -11.12 9.32
N GLN A 215 5.74 -12.45 9.40
CA GLN A 215 6.80 -13.36 9.80
C GLN A 215 7.93 -13.39 8.76
N GLY A 216 7.60 -13.47 7.46
CA GLY A 216 8.58 -13.38 6.37
C GLY A 216 9.39 -12.09 6.41
N LEU A 217 8.74 -10.94 6.67
CA LEU A 217 9.41 -9.66 6.83
C LEU A 217 10.31 -9.63 8.08
N ALA A 218 9.86 -10.17 9.20
CA ALA A 218 10.67 -10.27 10.41
C ALA A 218 11.90 -11.17 10.20
N TYR A 219 11.75 -12.30 9.49
CA TYR A 219 12.87 -13.15 9.08
C TYR A 219 13.84 -12.41 8.15
N ALA A 220 13.34 -11.65 7.16
CA ALA A 220 14.16 -10.83 6.28
C ALA A 220 14.92 -9.74 7.05
N ALA A 221 14.25 -9.09 8.00
CA ALA A 221 14.85 -8.07 8.88
C ALA A 221 15.97 -8.64 9.75
N LEU A 222 15.71 -9.81 10.34
CA LEU A 222 16.67 -10.48 11.20
C LEU A 222 17.88 -10.96 10.38
N THR A 223 17.63 -11.53 9.21
CA THR A 223 18.67 -11.90 8.25
C THR A 223 19.51 -10.69 7.85
N ALA A 224 18.86 -9.55 7.58
CA ALA A 224 19.55 -8.31 7.23
C ALA A 224 20.43 -7.80 8.38
N LEU A 225 19.91 -7.75 9.61
CA LEU A 225 20.68 -7.35 10.80
C LEU A 225 21.90 -8.24 11.01
N LEU A 226 21.70 -9.56 11.06
CA LEU A 226 22.79 -10.49 11.27
C LEU A 226 23.84 -10.40 10.15
N SER A 227 23.42 -10.26 8.90
CA SER A 227 24.34 -10.13 7.77
C SER A 227 25.14 -8.83 7.85
N THR A 228 24.49 -7.71 8.18
CA THR A 228 25.17 -6.41 8.36
C THR A 228 26.16 -6.45 9.51
N PHE A 229 25.77 -6.98 10.68
CA PHE A 229 26.68 -7.12 11.83
C PHE A 229 27.84 -8.08 11.55
N GLY A 230 27.56 -9.25 10.98
CA GLY A 230 28.57 -10.24 10.63
C GLY A 230 29.60 -9.69 9.65
N LEU A 231 29.14 -8.93 8.65
CA LEU A 231 30.01 -8.30 7.68
C LEU A 231 30.87 -7.19 8.29
N ILE A 232 30.28 -6.33 9.14
CA ILE A 232 31.03 -5.29 9.88
C ILE A 232 32.11 -5.93 10.77
N ALA A 233 31.76 -7.00 11.50
CA ALA A 233 32.69 -7.72 12.37
C ALA A 233 33.84 -8.33 11.57
N LEU A 234 33.52 -9.06 10.49
CA LEU A 234 34.50 -9.65 9.58
C LEU A 234 35.52 -8.62 9.09
N PHE A 235 35.04 -7.45 8.65
CA PHE A 235 35.92 -6.41 8.15
C PHE A 235 36.72 -5.66 9.21
N LYS A 236 36.23 -5.57 10.46
CA LYS A 236 37.04 -5.05 11.57
C LYS A 236 38.14 -6.03 12.00
N LEU A 237 37.91 -7.33 11.85
CA LEU A 237 38.85 -8.41 12.18
C LEU A 237 39.87 -8.66 11.05
N LEU A 238 39.53 -8.35 9.80
CA LEU A 238 40.40 -8.58 8.65
C LEU A 238 41.81 -7.96 8.78
N PRO A 239 41.98 -6.69 9.23
CA PRO A 239 43.29 -6.08 9.41
C PRO A 239 44.14 -6.78 10.48
N SER A 240 43.54 -7.30 11.55
CA SER A 240 44.27 -8.05 12.59
C SER A 240 44.79 -9.41 12.09
N LEU A 241 44.18 -9.96 11.03
CA LEU A 241 44.61 -11.22 10.40
C LEU A 241 45.71 -11.00 9.34
N SER A 242 46.13 -9.75 9.12
CA SER A 242 47.28 -9.38 8.29
C SER A 242 48.19 -8.37 9.02
N PRO A 243 48.86 -8.75 10.12
CA PRO A 243 49.80 -7.86 10.79
C PRO A 243 51.00 -7.62 9.86
N GLY A 244 51.19 -6.39 9.38
CA GLY A 244 52.36 -6.01 8.58
C GLY A 244 52.11 -5.46 7.18
N GLY A 245 50.86 -5.24 6.75
CA GLY A 245 50.55 -4.49 5.52
C GLY A 245 50.90 -5.17 4.19
N GLY A 246 51.39 -6.42 4.21
CA GLY A 246 51.87 -7.17 3.03
C GLY A 246 50.97 -8.30 2.54
N ALA A 247 49.71 -8.40 2.98
CA ALA A 247 48.83 -9.47 2.50
C ALA A 247 48.55 -9.33 1.00
N SER A 248 48.88 -10.38 0.24
CA SER A 248 48.52 -10.48 -1.16
C SER A 248 46.99 -10.56 -1.32
N LEU A 249 46.46 -10.02 -2.43
CA LEU A 249 45.02 -10.09 -2.74
C LEU A 249 44.45 -11.52 -2.63
N PRO A 250 45.16 -12.59 -3.07
CA PRO A 250 44.70 -13.97 -2.89
C PRO A 250 44.60 -14.41 -1.44
N TRP A 251 45.51 -13.97 -0.56
CA TRP A 251 45.45 -14.30 0.86
C TRP A 251 44.23 -13.67 1.54
N LEU A 252 43.98 -12.38 1.27
CA LEU A 252 42.79 -11.70 1.77
C LEU A 252 41.50 -12.38 1.28
N ALA A 253 41.44 -12.75 0.00
CA ALA A 253 40.30 -13.49 -0.55
C ALA A 253 40.11 -14.85 0.13
N PHE A 254 41.20 -15.59 0.39
CA PHE A 254 41.17 -16.86 1.09
C PHE A 254 40.66 -16.72 2.53
N VAL A 255 41.15 -15.73 3.28
CA VAL A 255 40.70 -15.46 4.66
C VAL A 255 39.24 -15.04 4.70
N VAL A 256 38.80 -14.14 3.80
CA VAL A 256 37.39 -13.75 3.69
C VAL A 256 36.51 -14.95 3.35
N PHE A 257 36.93 -15.80 2.42
CA PHE A 257 36.21 -17.01 2.06
C PHE A 257 36.08 -17.96 3.25
N LEU A 258 37.18 -18.25 3.95
CA LEU A 258 37.19 -19.13 5.11
C LEU A 258 36.30 -18.61 6.24
N ALA A 259 36.33 -17.29 6.47
CA ALA A 259 35.52 -16.64 7.48
C ALA A 259 34.04 -16.56 7.09
N ALA A 260 33.71 -16.45 5.79
CA ALA A 260 32.34 -16.41 5.27
C ALA A 260 31.64 -17.78 5.31
N LEU A 261 32.39 -18.89 5.18
CA LEU A 261 31.82 -20.25 5.20
C LEU A 261 30.89 -20.54 6.39
N PRO A 262 31.27 -20.26 7.66
CA PRO A 262 30.39 -20.50 8.80
C PRO A 262 29.30 -19.42 8.96
N LEU A 263 29.42 -18.24 8.34
CA LEU A 263 28.47 -17.14 8.55
C LEU A 263 27.05 -17.53 8.13
N ASP A 264 26.90 -18.17 6.98
CA ASP A 264 25.59 -18.55 6.45
C ASP A 264 24.85 -19.59 7.33
N PRO A 265 25.45 -20.74 7.70
CA PRO A 265 24.77 -21.70 8.57
C PRO A 265 24.53 -21.15 9.98
N VAL A 266 25.46 -20.38 10.56
CA VAL A 266 25.27 -19.75 11.87
C VAL A 266 24.15 -18.71 11.82
N ARG A 267 24.11 -17.89 10.76
CA ARG A 267 23.01 -16.93 10.55
C ARG A 267 21.69 -17.66 10.47
N LEU A 268 21.61 -18.76 9.73
CA LEU A 268 20.37 -19.54 9.54
C LEU A 268 19.89 -20.14 10.87
N LEU A 269 20.80 -20.71 11.66
CA LEU A 269 20.52 -21.21 13.01
C LEU A 269 20.01 -20.11 13.96
N VAL A 270 20.68 -18.95 13.98
CA VAL A 270 20.29 -17.84 14.84
C VAL A 270 18.94 -17.26 14.41
N VAL A 271 18.73 -17.11 13.11
CA VAL A 271 17.48 -16.62 12.52
C VAL A 271 16.32 -17.55 12.85
N GLU A 272 16.50 -18.86 12.72
CA GLU A 272 15.49 -19.86 13.04
C GLU A 272 15.18 -19.90 14.54
N HIS A 273 16.22 -19.87 15.39
CA HIS A 273 16.07 -19.89 16.85
C HIS A 273 15.33 -18.65 17.37
N LEU A 274 15.74 -17.46 16.93
CA LEU A 274 15.05 -16.22 17.27
C LEU A 274 13.64 -16.20 16.69
N GLY A 275 13.45 -16.67 15.45
CA GLY A 275 12.12 -16.77 14.84
C GLY A 275 11.15 -17.63 15.65
N ARG A 276 11.59 -18.80 16.12
CA ARG A 276 10.77 -19.66 17.00
C ARG A 276 10.47 -19.03 18.37
N ARG A 277 11.35 -18.16 18.88
CA ARG A 277 11.11 -17.42 20.13
C ARG A 277 10.21 -16.20 19.95
N LEU A 278 10.28 -15.55 18.79
CA LEU A 278 9.46 -14.39 18.45
C LEU A 278 8.04 -14.79 18.02
N PHE A 279 7.85 -16.02 17.53
CA PHE A 279 6.58 -16.48 16.98
C PHE A 279 6.17 -17.86 17.49
N ASP A 280 5.03 -17.94 18.18
CA ASP A 280 4.45 -19.19 18.72
C ASP A 280 4.08 -20.23 17.65
N ARG A 281 3.89 -19.80 16.39
CA ARG A 281 3.61 -20.67 15.24
C ARG A 281 4.44 -20.24 14.03
N PRO A 282 5.58 -20.88 13.73
CA PRO A 282 6.38 -20.57 12.54
C PRO A 282 5.63 -20.97 11.26
N ILE A 283 5.87 -20.23 10.17
CA ILE A 283 5.30 -20.51 8.85
C ILE A 283 5.74 -21.91 8.42
N GLY A 284 4.78 -22.83 8.21
CA GLY A 284 5.08 -24.13 7.63
C GLY A 284 5.13 -24.07 6.10
N VAL A 285 5.81 -25.04 5.47
CA VAL A 285 5.76 -25.25 4.01
C VAL A 285 4.32 -25.37 3.50
N ARG A 286 3.43 -25.96 4.31
CA ARG A 286 1.99 -26.02 4.01
C ARG A 286 1.31 -24.66 3.98
N ASP A 287 1.64 -23.76 4.91
CA ASP A 287 1.05 -22.41 4.91
C ASP A 287 1.50 -21.60 3.67
N LEU A 288 2.72 -21.83 3.18
CA LEU A 288 3.23 -21.25 1.93
C LEU A 288 2.55 -21.86 0.70
N ALA A 289 2.42 -23.19 0.63
CA ALA A 289 1.78 -23.88 -0.48
C ALA A 289 0.30 -23.47 -0.62
N ASP A 290 -0.44 -23.44 0.49
CA ASP A 290 -1.83 -22.98 0.51
C ASP A 290 -1.97 -21.53 0.03
N GLU A 291 -1.01 -20.66 0.36
CA GLU A 291 -1.04 -19.26 -0.06
C GLU A 291 -0.74 -19.12 -1.56
N VAL A 292 0.19 -19.92 -2.10
CA VAL A 292 0.45 -19.98 -3.55
C VAL A 292 -0.79 -20.44 -4.29
N GLU A 293 -1.42 -21.53 -3.86
CA GLU A 293 -2.64 -22.06 -4.49
C GLU A 293 -3.78 -21.04 -4.48
N ARG A 294 -3.98 -20.32 -3.37
CA ARG A 294 -4.96 -19.23 -3.29
C ARG A 294 -4.66 -18.09 -4.26
N VAL A 295 -3.38 -17.76 -4.44
CA VAL A 295 -2.95 -16.68 -5.32
C VAL A 295 -3.14 -17.08 -6.78
N GLU A 296 -2.80 -18.31 -7.14
CA GLU A 296 -3.06 -18.87 -8.47
C GLU A 296 -4.56 -18.91 -8.77
N ALA A 297 -5.38 -19.43 -7.86
CA ALA A 297 -6.83 -19.47 -8.04
C ALA A 297 -7.45 -18.07 -8.23
N ARG A 298 -6.96 -17.06 -7.49
CA ARG A 298 -7.39 -15.66 -7.68
C ARG A 298 -6.92 -15.09 -9.01
N ALA A 299 -5.71 -15.41 -9.45
CA ALA A 299 -5.18 -14.98 -10.74
C ALA A 299 -5.99 -15.55 -11.90
N ASP A 300 -6.26 -16.87 -11.88
CA ASP A 300 -7.12 -17.55 -12.85
C ASP A 300 -8.52 -16.94 -12.91
N GLN A 301 -9.11 -16.66 -11.74
CA GLN A 301 -10.43 -16.03 -11.68
C GLN A 301 -10.41 -14.61 -12.27
N ALA A 302 -9.37 -13.82 -11.97
CA ALA A 302 -9.21 -12.48 -12.50
C ALA A 302 -8.99 -12.47 -14.02
N GLU A 303 -8.22 -13.43 -14.55
CA GLU A 303 -8.00 -13.60 -15.98
C GLU A 303 -9.31 -13.95 -16.70
N ARG A 304 -10.07 -14.92 -16.19
CA ARG A 304 -11.39 -15.27 -16.72
C ARG A 304 -12.35 -14.09 -16.70
N LEU A 305 -12.37 -13.30 -15.62
CA LEU A 305 -13.20 -12.10 -15.53
C LEU A 305 -12.76 -11.02 -16.53
N ALA A 306 -11.46 -10.84 -16.73
CA ALA A 306 -10.92 -9.89 -17.69
C ALA A 306 -11.23 -10.29 -19.15
N GLU A 307 -11.18 -11.59 -19.46
CA GLU A 307 -11.63 -12.14 -20.74
C GLU A 307 -13.14 -11.94 -20.95
N LEU A 308 -13.95 -12.31 -19.96
CA LEU A 308 -15.38 -12.04 -19.97
C LEU A 308 -15.68 -10.55 -20.13
N GLY A 309 -14.90 -9.65 -19.52
CA GLY A 309 -15.08 -8.20 -19.65
C GLY A 309 -14.71 -7.64 -21.01
N ARG A 310 -13.71 -8.22 -21.67
CA ARG A 310 -13.40 -7.87 -23.06
C ARG A 310 -14.53 -8.30 -24.00
N LEU A 311 -15.02 -9.54 -23.85
CA LEU A 311 -16.11 -10.08 -24.66
C LEU A 311 -17.44 -9.36 -24.39
N ALA A 312 -17.82 -9.20 -23.11
CA ALA A 312 -19.03 -8.50 -22.72
C ALA A 312 -19.05 -7.05 -23.20
N SER A 313 -17.91 -6.35 -23.17
CA SER A 313 -17.84 -4.97 -23.67
C SER A 313 -18.04 -4.90 -25.19
N ALA A 314 -17.52 -5.86 -25.96
CA ALA A 314 -17.73 -5.93 -27.41
C ALA A 314 -19.19 -6.25 -27.73
N VAL A 315 -19.73 -7.32 -27.13
CA VAL A 315 -21.11 -7.77 -27.34
C VAL A 315 -22.13 -6.74 -26.86
N ALA A 316 -21.87 -6.05 -25.75
CA ALA A 316 -22.77 -5.03 -25.25
C ALA A 316 -22.92 -3.87 -26.21
N HIS A 317 -21.84 -3.45 -26.88
CA HIS A 317 -21.95 -2.39 -27.86
C HIS A 317 -22.83 -2.82 -29.05
N GLU A 318 -22.70 -4.07 -29.49
CA GLU A 318 -23.49 -4.64 -30.59
C GLU A 318 -24.95 -4.89 -30.23
N ILE A 319 -25.29 -5.24 -28.97
CA ILE A 319 -26.66 -5.46 -28.50
C ILE A 319 -27.37 -4.13 -28.16
N ARG A 320 -26.64 -3.12 -27.68
CA ARG A 320 -27.23 -1.81 -27.33
C ARG A 320 -27.84 -1.13 -28.55
N ASN A 321 -27.26 -1.35 -29.73
CA ASN A 321 -27.73 -0.83 -31.01
C ASN A 321 -29.13 -1.36 -31.41
N PRO A 322 -29.38 -2.68 -31.57
CA PRO A 322 -30.70 -3.21 -31.89
C PRO A 322 -31.73 -2.92 -30.79
N LEU A 323 -31.36 -2.92 -29.50
CA LEU A 323 -32.27 -2.49 -28.43
C LEU A 323 -32.67 -1.01 -28.58
N GLY A 324 -31.77 -0.15 -29.04
CA GLY A 324 -32.07 1.24 -29.41
C GLY A 324 -33.07 1.35 -30.56
N VAL A 325 -32.89 0.54 -31.60
CA VAL A 325 -33.81 0.48 -32.75
C VAL A 325 -35.19 -0.02 -32.32
N ILE A 326 -35.27 -1.09 -31.52
CA ILE A 326 -36.55 -1.63 -31.02
C ILE A 326 -37.28 -0.59 -30.16
N ALA A 327 -36.56 0.14 -29.30
CA ALA A 327 -37.15 1.22 -28.51
C ALA A 327 -37.72 2.36 -29.38
N ALA A 328 -37.01 2.72 -30.45
CA ALA A 328 -37.47 3.75 -31.39
C ALA A 328 -38.72 3.29 -32.16
N GLN A 329 -38.75 2.03 -32.62
CA GLN A 329 -39.90 1.43 -33.28
C GLN A 329 -41.11 1.33 -32.33
N ALA A 330 -40.91 0.97 -31.06
CA ALA A 330 -41.97 0.98 -30.06
C ALA A 330 -42.61 2.36 -29.91
N LYS A 331 -41.80 3.43 -29.95
CA LYS A 331 -42.26 4.82 -29.89
C LYS A 331 -43.00 5.25 -31.17
N LEU A 332 -42.64 4.69 -32.32
CA LEU A 332 -43.37 4.92 -33.57
C LEU A 332 -44.73 4.22 -33.56
N LEU A 333 -44.80 2.97 -33.09
CA LEU A 333 -46.04 2.22 -32.91
C LEU A 333 -47.01 2.95 -31.96
N GLU A 334 -46.50 3.51 -30.87
CA GLU A 334 -47.27 4.35 -29.95
C GLU A 334 -47.91 5.55 -30.67
N ARG A 335 -47.16 6.23 -31.55
CA ARG A 335 -47.66 7.36 -32.35
C ARG A 335 -48.66 6.94 -33.44
N GLN A 336 -48.58 5.70 -33.90
CA GLN A 336 -49.50 5.13 -34.90
C GLN A 336 -50.78 4.54 -34.28
N GLY A 337 -51.00 4.71 -32.97
CA GLY A 337 -52.21 4.27 -32.28
C GLY A 337 -52.19 2.78 -31.91
N ALA A 338 -51.02 2.15 -31.83
CA ALA A 338 -50.91 0.80 -31.28
C ALA A 338 -51.42 0.76 -29.84
N ARG A 339 -52.00 -0.39 -29.45
CA ARG A 339 -52.56 -0.59 -28.10
C ARG A 339 -51.53 -0.24 -27.01
N PRO A 340 -51.87 0.64 -26.04
CA PRO A 340 -50.95 1.07 -25.00
C PRO A 340 -50.31 -0.08 -24.23
N GLU A 341 -51.06 -1.15 -23.97
CA GLU A 341 -50.57 -2.33 -23.24
C GLU A 341 -49.46 -3.06 -24.01
N THR A 342 -49.58 -3.09 -25.35
CA THR A 342 -48.59 -3.74 -26.22
C THR A 342 -47.28 -2.94 -26.26
N VAL A 343 -47.38 -1.61 -26.36
CA VAL A 343 -46.21 -0.71 -26.34
C VAL A 343 -45.52 -0.74 -24.97
N ALA A 344 -46.30 -0.70 -23.88
CA ALA A 344 -45.79 -0.76 -22.52
C ALA A 344 -45.04 -2.08 -22.26
N SER A 345 -45.59 -3.21 -22.70
CA SER A 345 -44.94 -4.52 -22.62
C SER A 345 -43.62 -4.56 -23.40
N LEU A 346 -43.59 -4.04 -24.64
CA LEU A 346 -42.38 -4.01 -25.46
C LEU A 346 -41.28 -3.14 -24.84
N ARG A 347 -41.63 -1.97 -24.31
CA ARG A 347 -40.70 -1.10 -23.57
C ARG A 347 -40.12 -1.81 -22.35
N ALA A 348 -40.97 -2.47 -21.56
CA ALA A 348 -40.52 -3.21 -20.38
C ALA A 348 -39.50 -4.31 -20.73
N GLN A 349 -39.67 -5.00 -21.86
CA GLN A 349 -38.70 -6.00 -22.34
C GLN A 349 -37.37 -5.37 -22.76
N VAL A 350 -37.41 -4.25 -23.49
CA VAL A 350 -36.19 -3.52 -23.88
C VAL A 350 -35.43 -3.02 -22.66
N ASP A 351 -36.12 -2.46 -21.67
CA ASP A 351 -35.51 -1.96 -20.45
C ASP A 351 -34.97 -3.10 -19.56
N ARG A 352 -35.62 -4.27 -19.58
CA ARG A 352 -35.09 -5.48 -18.95
C ARG A 352 -33.80 -5.95 -19.62
N ALA A 353 -33.76 -5.97 -20.95
CA ALA A 353 -32.57 -6.36 -21.70
C ALA A 353 -31.40 -5.37 -21.49
N ARG A 354 -31.69 -4.06 -21.42
CA ARG A 354 -30.69 -3.03 -21.09
C ARG A 354 -30.10 -3.23 -19.69
N ARG A 355 -30.94 -3.47 -18.68
CA ARG A 355 -30.49 -3.73 -17.31
C ARG A 355 -29.60 -4.97 -17.24
N PHE A 356 -30.02 -6.07 -17.86
CA PHE A 356 -29.21 -7.29 -17.92
C PHE A 356 -27.84 -7.04 -18.57
N LEU A 357 -27.80 -6.25 -19.64
CA LEU A 357 -26.56 -5.90 -20.32
C LEU A 357 -25.64 -5.04 -19.43
N ASP A 358 -26.21 -4.06 -18.73
CA ASP A 358 -25.46 -3.21 -17.81
C ASP A 358 -24.93 -4.02 -16.60
N ASP A 359 -25.70 -4.99 -16.09
CA ASP A 359 -25.29 -5.90 -15.01
C ASP A 359 -24.15 -6.84 -15.45
N LEU A 360 -24.24 -7.39 -16.66
CA LEU A 360 -23.17 -8.21 -17.26
C LEU A 360 -21.86 -7.41 -17.38
N LEU A 361 -21.95 -6.15 -17.82
CA LEU A 361 -20.79 -5.26 -17.90
C LEU A 361 -20.21 -4.94 -16.53
N ARG A 362 -21.06 -4.65 -15.53
CA ARG A 362 -20.64 -4.40 -14.15
C ARG A 362 -19.91 -5.60 -13.54
N TYR A 363 -20.40 -6.81 -13.78
CA TYR A 363 -19.77 -8.04 -13.30
C TYR A 363 -18.37 -8.24 -13.91
N SER A 364 -18.26 -7.95 -15.20
CA SER A 364 -17.05 -8.21 -15.99
C SER A 364 -15.94 -7.17 -15.83
N ARG A 365 -16.29 -5.96 -15.34
CA ARG A 365 -15.35 -4.91 -14.94
C ARG A 365 -15.78 -4.32 -13.59
N PRO A 366 -15.36 -4.94 -12.48
CA PRO A 366 -15.63 -4.39 -11.15
C PRO A 366 -15.09 -2.96 -11.09
N ARG A 367 -15.96 -2.00 -10.78
CA ARG A 367 -15.49 -0.63 -10.55
C ARG A 367 -14.55 -0.62 -9.35
N PRO A 368 -13.48 0.19 -9.40
CA PRO A 368 -12.64 0.39 -8.23
C PRO A 368 -13.46 0.88 -7.03
N LEU A 369 -13.53 0.08 -5.95
CA LEU A 369 -14.26 0.44 -4.73
C LEU A 369 -13.64 1.67 -4.06
N GLU A 370 -14.45 2.65 -3.70
CA GLU A 370 -14.09 3.82 -2.91
C GLU A 370 -14.56 3.60 -1.48
N VAL A 371 -13.68 3.02 -0.66
CA VAL A 371 -13.98 2.72 0.75
C VAL A 371 -14.07 4.03 1.52
N SER A 372 -15.19 4.22 2.21
CA SER A 372 -15.46 5.31 3.13
C SER A 372 -16.17 4.79 4.37
N GLU A 373 -16.25 5.61 5.41
CA GLU A 373 -17.12 5.31 6.55
C GLU A 373 -18.59 5.40 6.10
N VAL A 374 -19.34 4.31 6.27
CA VAL A 374 -20.74 4.18 5.86
C VAL A 374 -21.60 3.92 7.09
N ASP A 375 -22.59 4.80 7.31
CA ASP A 375 -23.70 4.53 8.24
C ASP A 375 -24.55 3.39 7.67
N VAL A 376 -24.45 2.22 8.31
CA VAL A 376 -25.14 0.99 7.91
C VAL A 376 -26.65 1.19 7.95
N LEU A 377 -27.15 1.80 9.03
CA LEU A 377 -28.59 1.94 9.26
C LEU A 377 -29.20 2.93 8.25
N ALA A 378 -28.54 4.06 8.01
CA ALA A 378 -28.97 5.03 7.00
C ALA A 378 -28.98 4.42 5.59
N THR A 379 -27.97 3.62 5.25
CA THR A 379 -27.86 3.01 3.93
C THR A 379 -28.88 1.89 3.72
N LEU A 380 -29.14 1.06 4.74
CA LEU A 380 -30.21 0.05 4.70
C LEU A 380 -31.59 0.69 4.54
N ARG A 381 -31.84 1.84 5.20
CA ARG A 381 -33.10 2.59 5.03
C ARG A 381 -33.26 3.11 3.61
N LEU A 382 -32.19 3.65 3.02
CA LEU A 382 -32.19 4.09 1.64
C LEU A 382 -32.45 2.91 0.68
N ALA A 383 -31.82 1.77 0.91
CA ALA A 383 -32.05 0.54 0.14
C ALA A 383 -33.52 0.10 0.20
N ALA A 384 -34.14 0.14 1.38
CA ALA A 384 -35.56 -0.18 1.56
C ALA A 384 -36.49 0.82 0.85
N THR A 385 -36.12 2.10 0.75
CA THR A 385 -36.85 3.08 -0.05
C THR A 385 -36.77 2.75 -1.54
N HIS A 386 -35.58 2.39 -2.06
CA HIS A 386 -35.42 1.97 -3.45
C HIS A 386 -36.27 0.74 -3.78
N VAL A 387 -36.27 -0.27 -2.92
CA VAL A 387 -37.09 -1.48 -3.14
C VAL A 387 -38.58 -1.16 -3.14
N ARG A 388 -39.05 -0.29 -2.23
CA ARG A 388 -40.46 0.17 -2.24
C ARG A 388 -40.84 0.90 -3.54
N GLN A 389 -39.93 1.69 -4.10
CA GLN A 389 -40.16 2.33 -5.40
C GLN A 389 -40.20 1.34 -6.56
N ILE A 390 -39.41 0.26 -6.50
CA ILE A 390 -39.36 -0.77 -7.54
C ILE A 390 -40.59 -1.67 -7.51
N VAL A 391 -41.02 -2.09 -6.32
CA VAL A 391 -42.11 -3.07 -6.12
C VAL A 391 -43.50 -2.40 -6.09
N GLY A 392 -43.58 -1.13 -5.69
CA GLY A 392 -44.85 -0.39 -5.64
C GLY A 392 -45.71 -0.74 -4.42
N GLU A 393 -47.04 -0.54 -4.54
CA GLU A 393 -47.99 -0.70 -3.41
C GLU A 393 -48.07 -2.12 -2.83
N GLY A 394 -47.59 -3.14 -3.54
CA GLY A 394 -47.52 -4.53 -3.07
C GLY A 394 -46.28 -4.88 -2.24
N ALA A 395 -45.41 -3.91 -1.94
CA ALA A 395 -44.16 -4.19 -1.24
C ALA A 395 -44.41 -4.70 0.20
N PRO A 396 -43.87 -5.87 0.59
CA PRO A 396 -44.01 -6.34 1.97
C PRO A 396 -43.33 -5.36 2.94
N PRO A 397 -43.86 -5.21 4.18
CA PRO A 397 -43.28 -4.32 5.17
C PRO A 397 -41.83 -4.70 5.48
N ILE A 398 -40.93 -3.71 5.33
CA ILE A 398 -39.50 -3.82 5.62
C ILE A 398 -39.22 -3.14 6.96
N GLU A 399 -38.88 -3.94 7.97
CA GLU A 399 -38.44 -3.47 9.27
C GLU A 399 -36.92 -3.55 9.39
N ILE A 400 -36.29 -2.42 9.71
CA ILE A 400 -34.86 -2.34 9.96
C ILE A 400 -34.66 -2.01 11.43
N ALA A 401 -34.21 -3.00 12.20
CA ALA A 401 -33.98 -2.87 13.63
C ALA A 401 -32.51 -2.48 13.91
N PRO A 402 -32.25 -1.41 14.68
CA PRO A 402 -30.90 -1.08 15.12
C PRO A 402 -30.38 -2.14 16.10
N GLY A 403 -29.07 -2.40 16.06
CA GLY A 403 -28.40 -3.23 17.05
C GLY A 403 -28.28 -2.52 18.39
N ALA A 404 -28.08 -3.29 19.46
CA ALA A 404 -28.01 -2.78 20.84
C ALA A 404 -26.85 -1.78 21.10
N GLY A 405 -25.94 -1.58 20.14
CA GLY A 405 -24.72 -0.75 20.28
C GLY A 405 -24.78 0.67 19.71
N GLY A 406 -25.92 1.17 19.21
CA GLY A 406 -26.03 2.51 18.61
C GLY A 406 -25.74 2.53 17.09
N PRO A 407 -25.46 3.70 16.49
CA PRO A 407 -25.20 3.80 15.05
C PRO A 407 -23.94 3.01 14.67
N LEU A 408 -24.10 2.05 13.77
CA LEU A 408 -23.02 1.20 13.28
C LEU A 408 -22.41 1.82 12.02
N PHE A 409 -21.13 2.11 12.09
CA PHE A 409 -20.33 2.56 10.95
C PHE A 409 -19.39 1.45 10.50
N ILE A 410 -19.34 1.20 9.19
CA ILE A 410 -18.43 0.23 8.57
C ILE A 410 -17.58 0.92 7.50
N GLU A 411 -16.38 0.39 7.27
CA GLU A 411 -15.57 0.77 6.11
C GLU A 411 -16.05 -0.02 4.89
N ALA A 412 -16.75 0.65 3.97
CA ALA A 412 -17.25 0.05 2.75
C ALA A 412 -17.35 1.09 1.62
N ASP A 413 -17.45 0.62 0.37
CA ASP A 413 -17.92 1.48 -0.72
C ASP A 413 -19.42 1.70 -0.56
N ARG A 414 -19.83 2.97 -0.38
CA ARG A 414 -21.23 3.33 -0.10
C ARG A 414 -22.18 2.87 -1.21
N GLY A 415 -21.76 3.00 -2.47
CA GLY A 415 -22.55 2.61 -3.63
C GLY A 415 -22.70 1.10 -3.72
N ALA A 416 -21.59 0.36 -3.58
CA ALA A 416 -21.61 -1.10 -3.62
C ALA A 416 -22.39 -1.69 -2.44
N PHE A 417 -22.29 -1.10 -1.24
CA PHE A 417 -23.05 -1.52 -0.07
C PHE A 417 -24.56 -1.27 -0.27
N LEU A 418 -24.93 -0.10 -0.80
CA LEU A 418 -26.32 0.20 -1.17
C LEU A 418 -26.86 -0.78 -2.21
N ASP A 419 -26.12 -1.02 -3.28
CA ASP A 419 -26.51 -1.95 -4.36
C ASP A 419 -26.72 -3.38 -3.81
N ALA A 420 -25.79 -3.86 -2.97
CA ALA A 420 -25.90 -5.17 -2.34
C ALA A 420 -27.12 -5.26 -1.39
N ALA A 421 -27.33 -4.25 -0.56
CA ALA A 421 -28.49 -4.18 0.34
C ALA A 421 -29.81 -4.13 -0.45
N THR A 422 -29.87 -3.34 -1.52
CA THR A 422 -31.04 -3.27 -2.40
C THR A 422 -31.30 -4.62 -3.06
N ALA A 423 -30.28 -5.31 -3.57
CA ALA A 423 -30.43 -6.61 -4.20
C ALA A 423 -30.97 -7.68 -3.21
N LEU A 424 -30.44 -7.72 -1.98
CA LEU A 424 -30.90 -8.67 -0.96
C LEU A 424 -32.35 -8.40 -0.55
N LEU A 425 -32.70 -7.13 -0.31
CA LEU A 425 -34.07 -6.73 0.03
C LEU A 425 -35.05 -7.00 -1.12
N GLN A 426 -34.62 -6.78 -2.36
CA GLN A 426 -35.42 -7.06 -3.54
C GLN A 426 -35.65 -8.56 -3.71
N ASN A 427 -34.62 -9.39 -3.53
CA ASN A 427 -34.77 -10.85 -3.55
C ASN A 427 -35.73 -11.35 -2.46
N ALA A 428 -35.65 -10.77 -1.26
CA ALA A 428 -36.58 -11.07 -0.18
C ALA A 428 -38.02 -10.63 -0.51
N ALA A 429 -38.21 -9.47 -1.16
CA ALA A 429 -39.52 -9.02 -1.58
C ALA A 429 -40.12 -9.91 -2.67
N ILE A 430 -39.32 -10.33 -3.66
CA ILE A 430 -39.74 -11.28 -4.71
C ILE A 430 -40.14 -12.63 -4.09
N ALA A 431 -39.38 -13.12 -3.12
CA ALA A 431 -39.68 -14.38 -2.45
C ALA A 431 -40.99 -14.36 -1.64
N LEU A 432 -41.47 -13.16 -1.27
CA LEU A 432 -42.72 -12.94 -0.53
C LEU A 432 -43.89 -12.53 -1.42
N ASP A 433 -43.69 -12.43 -2.74
CA ASP A 433 -44.74 -12.07 -3.69
C ASP A 433 -45.90 -13.09 -3.64
N GLY A 434 -47.12 -12.60 -3.48
CA GLY A 434 -48.32 -13.42 -3.25
C GLY A 434 -48.56 -13.91 -1.80
N SER A 435 -47.71 -13.56 -0.84
CA SER A 435 -47.89 -13.94 0.57
C SER A 435 -48.51 -12.81 1.39
N ALA A 436 -49.77 -12.98 1.82
CA ALA A 436 -50.54 -11.94 2.52
C ALA A 436 -49.98 -11.53 3.91
N ALA A 437 -49.05 -12.30 4.48
CA ALA A 437 -48.46 -12.07 5.81
C ALA A 437 -46.92 -11.95 5.80
N GLY A 438 -46.30 -11.82 4.62
CA GLY A 438 -44.84 -11.74 4.49
C GLY A 438 -44.26 -10.45 5.08
N ARG A 439 -43.19 -10.55 5.87
CA ARG A 439 -42.45 -9.40 6.43
C ARG A 439 -40.94 -9.59 6.25
N ILE A 440 -40.25 -8.52 5.90
CA ILE A 440 -38.79 -8.51 5.78
C ILE A 440 -38.21 -7.85 7.02
N ARG A 441 -37.35 -8.56 7.76
CA ARG A 441 -36.66 -8.01 8.93
C ARG A 441 -35.15 -7.99 8.69
N VAL A 442 -34.55 -6.82 8.84
CA VAL A 442 -33.09 -6.64 8.83
C VAL A 442 -32.63 -6.27 10.24
N THR A 443 -31.72 -7.06 10.78
CA THR A 443 -31.09 -6.82 12.08
C THR A 443 -29.63 -6.46 11.88
N VAL A 444 -29.23 -5.31 12.38
CA VAL A 444 -27.82 -4.90 12.46
C VAL A 444 -27.31 -5.35 13.82
N ALA A 445 -26.26 -6.16 13.90
CA ALA A 445 -25.74 -6.73 15.15
C ALA A 445 -24.24 -6.51 15.30
#